data_AF-A0A258F060-F1
#
_entry.id   AF-A0A258F060-F1
#
_cell.length_a   1.000
_cell.length_b   1.000
_cell.length_c   1.000
_cell.angle_alpha   90.00
_cell.angle_beta   90.00
_cell.angle_gamma   90.00
#
_symmetry.space_group_name_H-M   'P 1'
#
loop_
_entity.id
_entity.type
_entity.pdbx_description
1 polymer ?
#
loop_
_entity_poly.entity_id
_entity_poly.type
_entity_poly.pdbx_seq_one_letter_code
_entity_poly.pdbx_strand_id
1 'polypeptide(L)' 'MSLFDNVAVTKQANVYFDGKCVSHTVQFADGTKKSVGVILPSTLTF' A
#
# COMPACT_ATOMS: atom_id res chain seq x y z
N MET A 1 2.03 -6.15 16.17
CA MET A 1 2.26 -6.51 14.75
C MET A 1 0.89 -6.75 14.15
N SER A 2 0.44 -5.87 13.26
CA SER A 2 -0.88 -6.00 12.61
C SER A 2 -0.72 -6.73 11.28
N LEU A 3 -1.48 -7.81 11.09
CA LEU A 3 -1.50 -8.64 9.88
C LEU A 3 -2.87 -8.52 9.21
N PHE A 4 -2.93 -8.65 7.89
CA PHE A 4 -4.17 -8.86 7.15
C PHE A 4 -4.14 -10.25 6.52
N ASP A 5 -5.04 -11.12 6.97
CA ASP A 5 -5.22 -12.47 6.44
C ASP A 5 -6.38 -12.52 5.45
N ASN A 6 -6.32 -13.46 4.49
CA ASN A 6 -7.38 -13.72 3.50
C ASN A 6 -7.78 -12.49 2.66
N VAL A 7 -6.79 -11.76 2.16
CA VAL A 7 -6.99 -10.56 1.33
C VAL A 7 -6.47 -10.77 -0.10
N ALA A 8 -7.06 -10.05 -1.05
CA ALA A 8 -6.53 -9.93 -2.40
C ALA A 8 -5.64 -8.70 -2.51
N VAL A 9 -4.49 -8.82 -3.17
CA VAL A 9 -3.55 -7.72 -3.39
C VAL A 9 -3.53 -7.34 -4.87
N THR A 10 -3.77 -6.08 -5.16
CA THR A 10 -3.57 -5.55 -6.52
C THR A 10 -2.07 -5.54 -6.82
N LYS A 11 -1.65 -6.33 -7.82
CA LYS A 11 -0.23 -6.50 -8.17
C LYS A 11 0.42 -5.22 -8.68
N GLN A 12 -0.33 -4.35 -9.34
CA GLN A 12 0.16 -3.04 -9.76
C GLN A 12 0.35 -2.14 -8.53
N ALA A 13 1.55 -1.62 -8.35
CA ALA A 13 1.87 -0.68 -7.28
C ALA A 13 1.46 0.75 -7.66
N ASN A 14 1.11 1.54 -6.65
CA ASN A 14 1.08 2.99 -6.73
C ASN A 14 2.46 3.51 -6.31
N VAL A 15 3.13 4.24 -7.21
CA VAL A 15 4.49 4.73 -7.02
C VAL A 15 4.49 6.25 -7.08
N TYR A 16 4.98 6.89 -6.02
CA TYR A 16 5.05 8.34 -5.90
C TYR A 16 6.48 8.78 -5.54
N PHE A 17 6.75 10.07 -5.74
CA PHE A 17 8.00 10.73 -5.33
C PHE A 17 9.26 9.97 -5.78
N ASP A 18 9.31 9.58 -7.05
CA ASP A 18 10.44 8.84 -7.64
C ASP A 18 10.76 7.53 -6.89
N GLY A 19 9.72 6.79 -6.51
CA GLY A 19 9.85 5.51 -5.81
C GLY A 19 10.07 5.61 -4.30
N LYS A 20 10.06 6.81 -3.72
CA LYS A 20 10.24 7.00 -2.26
C LYS A 20 8.99 6.66 -1.44
N CYS A 21 7.82 6.60 -2.07
CA CYS A 21 6.59 6.12 -1.46
C CYS A 21 5.93 5.11 -2.41
N VAL A 22 5.81 3.86 -1.97
CA VAL A 22 5.26 2.76 -2.77
C VAL A 22 4.19 2.05 -1.96
N SER A 23 3.02 1.82 -2.57
CA SER A 23 1.92 1.12 -1.91
C SER A 23 1.15 0.20 -2.86
N HIS A 24 0.48 -0.79 -2.28
CA HIS A 24 -0.47 -1.67 -2.95
C HIS A 24 -1.85 -1.57 -2.30
N THR A 25 -2.88 -1.71 -3.12
CA THR A 25 -4.25 -1.86 -2.61
C THR A 25 -4.49 -3.29 -2.15
N VAL A 26 -4.98 -3.42 -0.93
CA VAL A 26 -5.45 -4.65 -0.31
C VAL A 26 -6.97 -4.61 -0.28
N GLN A 27 -7.62 -5.62 -0.83
CA GLN A 27 -9.08 -5.76 -0.87
C GLN A 27 -9.53 -6.94 -0.01
N PHE A 28 -10.52 -6.68 0.85
CA PHE A 28 -11.12 -7.66 1.75
C PHE A 28 -12.37 -8.29 1.10
N ALA A 29 -12.80 -9.43 1.65
CA ALA A 29 -13.98 -10.15 1.17
C ALA A 29 -15.28 -9.33 1.26
N ASP A 30 -15.37 -8.40 2.22
CA ASP A 30 -16.49 -7.47 2.38
C ASP A 30 -16.48 -6.31 1.36
N GLY A 31 -15.49 -6.28 0.46
CA GLY A 31 -15.31 -5.25 -0.55
C GLY A 31 -14.57 -4.00 -0.06
N THR A 32 -14.24 -3.91 1.23
CA THR A 32 -13.43 -2.81 1.76
C THR A 32 -12.02 -2.85 1.20
N LYS A 33 -11.40 -1.67 1.08
CA LYS A 33 -10.05 -1.51 0.54
C LYS A 33 -9.17 -0.77 1.53
N LYS A 34 -7.92 -1.19 1.63
CA LYS A 34 -6.86 -0.54 2.42
C LYS A 34 -5.61 -0.37 1.55
N SER A 35 -4.71 0.49 1.97
CA SER A 35 -3.39 0.67 1.35
C SER A 35 -2.31 0.12 2.29
N VAL A 36 -1.40 -0.68 1.75
CA VAL A 36 -0.22 -1.18 2.46
C VAL A 36 1.01 -0.80 1.64
N GLY A 37 1.96 -0.13 2.27
CA GLY A 37 3.11 0.42 1.56
C GLY A 37 4.25 0.79 2.48
N VAL A 38 5.31 1.30 1.88
CA VAL A 38 6.53 1.76 2.55
C VAL A 38 6.87 3.16 2.09
N ILE A 39 7.38 3.96 3.03
CA ILE A 39 8.04 5.23 2.75
C ILE A 39 9.52 5.05 3.05
N LEU A 40 10.36 5.23 2.04
CA LEU A 40 11.80 5.17 2.18
C LEU A 40 12.32 6.48 2.80
N PRO A 41 13.51 6.48 3.44
CA PRO A 41 14.09 7.69 4.04
C PRO A 41 14.09 8.89 3.10
N SER A 42 13.29 9.91 3.40
CA SER A 42 13.10 11.09 2.57
C SER A 42 12.30 12.17 3.31
N THR A 43 12.34 13.41 2.79
CA THR A 43 11.41 14.48 3.17
C THR A 43 10.41 14.66 2.04
N LEU A 44 9.14 14.37 2.31
CA LEU A 44 8.06 14.37 1.33
C LEU A 44 6.94 15.29 1.81
N THR A 45 6.30 15.99 0.87
CA THR A 45 5.07 16.76 1.12
C THR A 45 3.90 15.99 0.49
N PHE A 46 2.89 15.70 1.30
CA PHE A 46 1.68 14.95 0.90
C PHE A 46 0.48 15.86 0.77
#